data_AF-A0AA94WX44-F1
#
_entry.id   AF-A0AA94WX44-F1
#
_cell.length_a   1.000
_cell.length_b   1.000
_cell.length_c   1.000
_cell.angle_alpha   90.00
_cell.angle_beta   90.00
_cell.angle_gamma   90.00
#
_symmetry.space_group_name_H-M   'P 1'
#
loop_
_entity.id
_entity.type
_entity.pdbx_description
1 polymer ?
#
loop_
_entity_poly.entity_id
_entity_poly.type
_entity_poly.pdbx_seq_one_letter_code
_entity_poly.pdbx_strand_id
1 'polypeptide(L)'
;MKKSIYIVLFSSVLLLVGCNPKTMEEVFDHEMKNNKDVDEYKLVEKVEEDNVIIFTSHKEDDDYNKDQPKLALFVKSGDEWLWKKTNVCQLDKWNGNLDGEPYIWCGTITEPRHENVIVGDTEAEMIEMNDGIKRVWYHMSKNRNEEIKVILTDGTEEWLKEVIK
;
A
#
# COMPACT_ATOMS: atom_id res chain seq x y z
N MET A 1 -70.53 -9.57 11.39
CA MET A 1 -69.11 -9.76 11.77
C MET A 1 -68.57 -11.00 11.05
N LYS A 2 -67.77 -10.83 10.00
CA LYS A 2 -67.01 -11.92 9.36
C LYS A 2 -65.55 -11.49 9.34
N LYS A 3 -64.73 -12.15 10.16
CA LYS A 3 -63.27 -12.01 10.17
C LYS A 3 -62.71 -13.17 9.36
N SER A 4 -62.01 -12.89 8.27
CA SER A 4 -61.04 -13.84 7.71
C SER A 4 -59.84 -13.04 7.25
N ILE A 5 -58.70 -13.45 7.80
CA ILE A 5 -57.42 -12.77 7.88
C ILE A 5 -56.70 -12.96 6.54
N TYR A 6 -56.32 -11.86 5.89
CA TYR A 6 -55.40 -11.89 4.76
C TYR A 6 -53.98 -12.14 5.30
N ILE A 7 -53.43 -13.32 5.01
CA ILE A 7 -52.00 -13.60 5.20
C ILE A 7 -51.27 -12.89 4.05
N VAL A 8 -50.69 -11.74 4.36
CA VAL A 8 -49.80 -11.01 3.45
C VAL A 8 -48.45 -11.71 3.47
N LEU A 9 -48.11 -12.36 2.35
CA LEU A 9 -46.80 -12.94 2.09
C LEU A 9 -45.81 -11.78 1.89
N PHE A 10 -45.09 -11.39 2.94
CA PHE A 10 -44.07 -10.35 2.88
C PHE A 10 -42.80 -10.95 2.26
N SER A 11 -42.73 -10.99 0.94
CA SER A 11 -41.50 -11.31 0.20
C SER A 11 -40.51 -10.15 0.37
N SER A 12 -39.72 -10.19 1.43
CA SER A 12 -38.51 -9.38 1.57
C SER A 12 -37.44 -9.93 0.63
N VAL A 13 -37.48 -9.50 -0.64
CA VAL A 13 -36.33 -9.58 -1.55
C VAL A 13 -35.32 -8.58 -1.01
N LEU A 14 -34.43 -9.05 -0.14
CA LEU A 14 -33.19 -8.35 0.18
C LEU A 14 -32.38 -8.31 -1.11
N LEU A 15 -32.52 -7.22 -1.85
CA LEU A 15 -31.56 -6.84 -2.88
C LEU A 15 -30.22 -6.65 -2.18
N LEU A 16 -29.38 -7.68 -2.21
CA LEU A 16 -27.95 -7.56 -2.02
C LEU A 16 -27.43 -6.75 -3.20
N VAL A 17 -27.61 -5.42 -3.15
CA VAL A 17 -26.87 -4.51 -4.00
C VAL A 17 -25.43 -4.65 -3.55
N GLY A 18 -24.67 -5.51 -4.22
CA GLY A 18 -23.23 -5.56 -4.07
C GLY A 18 -22.71 -4.15 -4.30
N CYS A 19 -22.13 -3.55 -3.26
CA CYS A 19 -21.50 -2.26 -3.39
C CYS A 19 -20.24 -2.47 -4.23
N ASN A 20 -20.31 -2.15 -5.53
CA ASN A 20 -19.12 -2.15 -6.37
C ASN A 20 -18.25 -0.97 -5.95
N PRO A 21 -16.99 -1.20 -5.55
CA PRO A 21 -16.05 -0.12 -5.21
C PRO A 21 -15.89 0.86 -6.39
N LYS A 22 -15.99 2.16 -6.11
CA LYS A 22 -15.86 3.24 -7.09
C LYS A 22 -14.59 4.06 -6.92
N THR A 23 -13.93 3.96 -5.77
CA THR A 23 -12.68 4.65 -5.47
C THR A 23 -11.55 3.67 -5.15
N MET A 24 -10.32 4.14 -5.27
CA MET A 24 -9.14 3.37 -4.88
C MET A 24 -9.18 2.91 -3.42
N GLU A 25 -9.65 3.78 -2.51
CA GLU A 25 -9.83 3.45 -1.09
C GLU A 25 -10.91 2.39 -0.86
N GLU A 26 -12.03 2.46 -1.59
CA GLU A 26 -13.08 1.44 -1.48
C GLU A 26 -12.60 0.08 -1.97
N VAL A 27 -11.78 0.04 -3.04
CA VAL A 27 -11.14 -1.21 -3.49
C VAL A 27 -10.20 -1.72 -2.41
N PHE A 28 -9.34 -0.85 -1.87
CA PHE A 28 -8.42 -1.20 -0.79
C PHE A 28 -9.15 -1.80 0.42
N ASP A 29 -10.17 -1.12 0.91
CA ASP A 29 -11.00 -1.57 2.03
C ASP A 29 -11.69 -2.91 1.74
N HIS A 30 -12.20 -3.08 0.52
CA HIS A 30 -12.83 -4.32 0.10
C HIS A 30 -11.83 -5.48 0.12
N GLU A 31 -10.64 -5.30 -0.46
CA GLU A 31 -9.59 -6.32 -0.49
C GLU A 31 -9.13 -6.68 0.93
N MET A 32 -8.89 -5.69 1.80
CA MET A 32 -8.46 -5.94 3.18
C MET A 32 -9.53 -6.68 3.99
N LYS A 33 -10.81 -6.28 3.91
CA LYS A 33 -11.91 -6.93 4.66
C LYS A 33 -12.20 -8.37 4.21
N ASN A 34 -11.89 -8.69 2.95
CA ASN A 34 -12.09 -10.04 2.41
C ASN A 34 -10.84 -10.92 2.50
N ASN A 35 -9.71 -10.38 2.95
CA ASN A 35 -8.46 -11.12 3.12
C ASN A 35 -8.44 -11.83 4.48
N LYS A 36 -8.46 -13.17 4.46
CA LYS A 36 -8.46 -14.01 5.68
C LYS A 36 -7.13 -14.05 6.42
N ASP A 37 -6.06 -13.54 5.80
CA ASP A 37 -4.73 -13.45 6.38
C ASP A 37 -4.46 -12.07 7.00
N VAL A 38 -5.50 -11.22 7.11
CA VAL A 38 -5.44 -9.90 7.71
C VAL A 38 -6.57 -9.78 8.74
N ASP A 39 -6.21 -9.59 10.00
CA ASP A 39 -7.18 -9.32 11.06
C ASP A 39 -7.38 -7.80 11.24
N GLU A 40 -6.29 -7.04 11.15
CA GLU A 40 -6.29 -5.59 11.27
C GLU A 40 -5.44 -4.94 10.18
N TYR A 41 -5.89 -3.77 9.71
CA TYR A 41 -5.15 -2.95 8.76
C TYR A 41 -5.34 -1.46 9.05
N LYS A 42 -4.38 -0.65 8.62
CA LYS A 42 -4.40 0.81 8.72
C LYS A 42 -3.90 1.42 7.42
N LEU A 43 -4.70 2.29 6.83
CA LEU A 43 -4.24 3.18 5.78
C LEU A 43 -3.30 4.22 6.41
N VAL A 44 -2.11 4.37 5.84
CA VAL A 44 -1.12 5.38 6.27
C VAL A 44 -1.24 6.59 5.37
N GLU A 45 -1.10 6.39 4.06
CA GLU A 45 -1.12 7.48 3.09
C GLU A 45 -1.68 7.02 1.75
N LYS A 46 -2.32 7.94 1.05
CA LYS A 46 -2.81 7.77 -0.31
C LYS A 46 -2.14 8.79 -1.21
N VAL A 47 -1.39 8.31 -2.20
CA VAL A 47 -0.74 9.14 -3.21
C VAL A 47 -1.51 9.00 -4.53
N GLU A 48 -2.41 9.95 -4.78
CA GLU A 48 -3.34 9.93 -5.92
C GLU A 48 -2.61 10.01 -7.27
N GLU A 49 -1.52 10.78 -7.35
CA GLU A 49 -0.75 10.98 -8.59
C GLU A 49 -0.14 9.68 -9.09
N ASP A 50 0.35 8.85 -8.15
CA ASP A 50 0.95 7.55 -8.44
C ASP A 50 -0.04 6.38 -8.35
N ASN A 51 -1.28 6.64 -7.92
CA ASN A 51 -2.32 5.63 -7.66
C ASN A 51 -1.84 4.57 -6.64
N VAL A 52 -1.25 5.05 -5.54
CA VAL A 52 -0.64 4.22 -4.52
C VAL A 52 -1.35 4.41 -3.18
N ILE A 53 -1.54 3.31 -2.44
CA ILE A 53 -1.88 3.35 -1.01
C ILE A 53 -0.75 2.69 -0.22
N ILE A 54 -0.25 3.41 0.78
CA ILE A 54 0.66 2.92 1.80
C ILE A 54 -0.16 2.54 3.02
N PHE A 55 0.09 1.35 3.56
CA PHE A 55 -0.68 0.78 4.65
C PHE A 55 0.15 -0.15 5.52
N THR A 56 -0.35 -0.44 6.72
CA THR A 56 0.11 -1.58 7.52
C THR A 56 -1.03 -2.58 7.65
N SER A 57 -0.69 -3.86 7.76
CA SER A 57 -1.67 -4.91 8.03
C SER A 57 -1.03 -6.08 8.74
N HIS A 58 -1.77 -6.75 9.61
CA HIS A 58 -1.27 -7.90 10.36
C HIS A 58 -2.35 -8.87 10.76
N LYS A 59 -1.89 -10.06 11.15
CA LYS A 59 -2.66 -11.08 11.82
C LYS A 59 -2.37 -10.97 13.33
N GLU A 60 -3.33 -11.22 14.21
CA GLU A 60 -3.16 -11.08 15.66
C GLU A 60 -1.95 -11.89 16.18
N ASP A 61 -1.64 -13.02 15.56
CA ASP A 61 -0.51 -13.89 15.93
C ASP A 61 0.85 -13.49 15.30
N ASP A 62 0.91 -12.41 14.51
CA ASP A 62 2.13 -11.94 13.82
C ASP A 62 2.55 -10.53 14.26
N ASP A 63 3.08 -10.47 15.49
CA ASP A 63 3.61 -9.24 16.07
C ASP A 63 4.81 -8.66 15.32
N TYR A 64 5.58 -9.49 14.60
CA TYR A 64 6.81 -9.04 13.93
C TYR A 64 6.52 -8.14 12.74
N ASN A 65 5.42 -8.39 12.02
CA ASN A 65 5.05 -7.63 10.82
C ASN A 65 3.98 -6.58 11.08
N LYS A 66 3.59 -6.35 12.34
CA LYS A 66 2.48 -5.48 12.73
C LYS A 66 2.55 -4.08 12.12
N ASP A 67 3.73 -3.48 12.19
CA ASP A 67 3.99 -2.13 11.72
C ASP A 67 4.78 -2.09 10.42
N GLN A 68 4.92 -3.24 9.73
CA GLN A 68 5.64 -3.31 8.47
C GLN A 68 4.86 -2.58 7.37
N PRO A 69 5.45 -1.53 6.76
CA PRO A 69 4.80 -0.79 5.69
C PRO A 69 4.67 -1.65 4.43
N LYS A 70 3.50 -1.58 3.83
CA LYS A 70 3.14 -2.20 2.57
C LYS A 70 2.65 -1.12 1.61
N LEU A 71 2.90 -1.34 0.33
CA LEU A 71 2.53 -0.42 -0.73
C LEU A 71 1.67 -1.16 -1.74
N ALA A 72 0.46 -0.68 -1.97
CA ALA A 72 -0.46 -1.18 -2.99
C ALA A 72 -0.51 -0.23 -4.17
N LEU A 73 -0.27 -0.74 -5.38
CA LEU A 73 -0.45 -0.01 -6.63
C LEU A 73 -1.80 -0.37 -7.24
N PHE A 74 -2.52 0.66 -7.64
CA PHE A 74 -3.80 0.55 -8.32
C PHE A 74 -3.70 1.01 -9.76
N VAL A 75 -4.58 0.47 -10.60
CA VAL A 75 -4.76 0.94 -11.97
C VAL A 75 -6.22 1.23 -12.20
N LYS A 76 -6.48 2.29 -12.97
CA LYS A 76 -7.84 2.62 -13.41
C LYS A 76 -8.08 2.06 -14.81
N SER A 77 -9.11 1.24 -14.96
CA SER A 77 -9.55 0.67 -16.24
C SER A 77 -10.96 1.16 -16.53
N GLY A 78 -11.06 2.23 -17.32
CA GLY A 78 -12.33 2.94 -17.52
C GLY A 78 -12.77 3.66 -16.24
N ASP A 79 -13.94 3.29 -15.72
CA ASP A 79 -14.50 3.84 -14.48
C ASP A 79 -14.19 2.98 -13.23
N GLU A 80 -13.49 1.85 -13.41
CA GLU A 80 -13.20 0.90 -12.33
C GLU A 80 -11.74 1.00 -11.88
N TRP A 81 -11.53 0.87 -10.56
CA TRP A 81 -10.22 0.76 -9.94
C TRP A 81 -9.89 -0.71 -9.67
N LEU A 82 -8.64 -1.08 -9.90
CA LEU A 82 -8.16 -2.45 -9.71
C LEU A 82 -6.87 -2.44 -8.89
N TRP A 83 -6.81 -3.28 -7.84
CA TRP A 83 -5.58 -3.55 -7.11
C TRP A 83 -4.65 -4.38 -8.00
N LYS A 84 -3.56 -3.78 -8.48
CA LYS A 84 -2.66 -4.44 -9.43
C LYS A 84 -1.55 -5.23 -8.73
N LYS A 85 -0.91 -4.64 -7.73
CA LYS A 85 0.20 -5.29 -7.02
C LYS A 85 0.47 -4.70 -5.65
N THR A 86 1.13 -5.49 -4.83
CA THR A 86 1.61 -5.09 -3.50
C THR A 86 3.12 -5.24 -3.43
N ASN A 87 3.79 -4.34 -2.74
CA ASN A 87 5.17 -4.52 -2.30
C ASN A 87 5.25 -4.39 -0.78
N VAL A 88 6.18 -5.13 -0.18
CA VAL A 88 6.48 -5.04 1.25
C VAL A 88 7.77 -4.25 1.40
N CYS A 89 7.72 -3.14 2.13
CA CYS A 89 8.84 -2.25 2.34
C CYS A 89 9.63 -2.74 3.55
N GLN A 90 10.81 -3.30 3.30
CA GLN A 90 11.61 -3.91 4.35
C GLN A 90 12.14 -2.86 5.33
N LEU A 91 12.18 -3.24 6.61
CA LEU A 91 12.75 -2.40 7.67
C LEU A 91 14.27 -2.31 7.50
N ASP A 92 14.79 -1.08 7.52
CA ASP A 92 16.21 -0.70 7.37
C ASP A 92 16.89 -1.28 6.14
N LYS A 93 16.08 -1.59 5.13
CA LYS A 93 16.49 -2.21 3.88
C LYS A 93 15.61 -1.69 2.76
N TRP A 94 15.87 -2.20 1.57
CA TRP A 94 15.07 -1.96 0.38
C TRP A 94 14.54 -3.28 -0.17
N ASN A 95 13.46 -3.19 -0.93
CA ASN A 95 12.92 -4.28 -1.71
C ASN A 95 12.34 -3.75 -3.03
N GLY A 96 12.31 -4.60 -4.05
CA GLY A 96 11.77 -4.29 -5.36
C GLY A 96 10.68 -5.28 -5.77
N ASN A 97 9.46 -4.81 -6.04
CA ASN A 97 8.48 -5.58 -6.81
C ASN A 97 8.74 -5.36 -8.30
N LEU A 98 9.37 -6.36 -8.93
CA LEU A 98 9.80 -6.34 -10.33
C LEU A 98 8.81 -7.06 -11.27
N ASP A 99 7.59 -7.36 -10.80
CA ASP A 99 6.56 -8.01 -11.61
C ASP A 99 5.79 -6.96 -12.45
N GLY A 100 6.21 -6.86 -13.71
CA GLY A 100 5.65 -5.94 -14.70
C GLY A 100 5.90 -4.46 -14.38
N GLU A 101 5.86 -3.64 -15.42
CA GLU A 101 6.01 -2.19 -15.25
C GLU A 101 4.71 -1.53 -14.72
N PRO A 102 4.85 -0.42 -13.96
CA PRO A 102 6.10 0.13 -13.42
C PRO A 102 6.65 -0.71 -12.23
N TYR A 103 7.96 -0.93 -12.15
CA TYR A 103 8.60 -1.57 -11.00
C TYR A 103 8.49 -0.68 -9.75
N ILE A 104 8.29 -1.31 -8.59
CA ILE A 104 8.11 -0.60 -7.33
C ILE A 104 9.33 -0.89 -6.46
N TRP A 105 10.12 0.13 -6.17
CA TRP A 105 11.15 0.08 -5.15
C TRP A 105 10.61 0.71 -3.88
N CYS A 106 10.81 0.07 -2.73
CA CYS A 106 10.49 0.71 -1.46
C CYS A 106 11.33 0.14 -0.32
N GLY A 107 11.37 0.87 0.78
CA GLY A 107 12.12 0.48 1.96
C GLY A 107 11.82 1.41 3.12
N THR A 108 12.60 1.27 4.18
CA THR A 108 12.59 2.24 5.28
C THR A 108 13.99 2.70 5.64
N ILE A 109 14.08 3.88 6.22
CA ILE A 109 15.28 4.43 6.85
C ILE A 109 14.96 4.80 8.31
N THR A 110 15.46 4.05 9.30
CA THR A 110 15.18 4.35 10.71
C THR A 110 16.33 5.01 11.47
N GLU A 111 17.54 5.02 10.89
CA GLU A 111 18.67 5.67 11.54
C GLU A 111 18.49 7.20 11.54
N PRO A 112 18.71 7.89 12.69
CA PRO A 112 18.52 9.35 12.78
C PRO A 112 19.41 10.18 11.85
N ARG A 113 20.47 9.58 11.31
CA ARG A 113 21.36 10.23 10.35
C ARG A 113 20.86 10.16 8.91
N HIS A 114 19.85 9.35 8.61
CA HIS A 114 19.28 9.24 7.27
C HIS A 114 18.26 10.36 7.05
N GLU A 115 18.42 11.11 5.96
CA GLU A 115 17.55 12.24 5.63
C GLU A 115 16.61 11.90 4.47
N ASN A 116 17.15 11.40 3.36
CA ASN A 116 16.42 11.17 2.11
C ASN A 116 16.97 9.96 1.35
N VAL A 117 16.23 9.46 0.36
CA VAL A 117 16.65 8.36 -0.51
C VAL A 117 16.66 8.80 -1.97
N ILE A 118 17.72 8.45 -2.68
CA ILE A 118 17.84 8.62 -4.14
C ILE A 118 17.79 7.25 -4.80
N VAL A 119 16.94 7.11 -5.81
CA VAL A 119 16.81 5.90 -6.65
C VAL A 119 17.15 6.28 -8.09
N GLY A 120 18.23 5.70 -8.62
CA GLY A 120 18.86 6.18 -9.85
C GLY A 120 19.31 7.62 -9.69
N ASP A 121 18.68 8.53 -10.45
CA ASP A 121 18.95 9.98 -10.42
C ASP A 121 17.79 10.78 -9.80
N THR A 122 16.82 10.12 -9.17
CA THR A 122 15.57 10.76 -8.68
C THR A 122 15.43 10.59 -7.17
N GLU A 123 14.98 11.64 -6.49
CA GLU A 123 14.59 11.55 -5.08
C GLU A 123 13.34 10.67 -4.94
N ALA A 124 13.39 9.73 -3.99
CA ALA A 124 12.26 8.86 -3.68
C ALA A 124 11.19 9.64 -2.91
N GLU A 125 9.94 9.23 -3.09
CA GLU A 125 8.84 9.76 -2.29
C GLU A 125 9.00 9.24 -0.85
N MET A 126 8.93 10.14 0.12
CA MET A 126 9.19 9.85 1.52
C MET A 126 7.87 10.00 2.30
N ILE A 127 7.48 8.97 3.03
CA ILE A 127 6.19 8.83 3.68
C ILE A 127 6.33 8.93 5.20
N GLU A 128 5.48 9.76 5.79
CA GLU A 128 5.33 9.90 7.24
C GLU A 128 4.41 8.81 7.77
N MET A 129 4.90 8.03 8.73
CA MET A 129 4.13 6.98 9.36
C MET A 129 3.21 7.54 10.45
N ASN A 130 2.26 6.73 10.92
CA ASN A 130 1.30 7.12 11.96
C ASN A 130 1.93 7.57 13.30
N ASP A 131 3.22 7.29 13.53
CA ASP A 131 4.00 7.77 14.67
C ASP A 131 4.62 9.16 14.45
N GLY A 132 4.35 9.80 13.30
CA GLY A 132 4.88 11.10 12.90
C GLY A 132 6.32 11.05 12.38
N ILE A 133 6.88 9.85 12.16
CA ILE A 133 8.25 9.69 11.69
C ILE A 133 8.24 9.44 10.17
N LYS A 134 8.88 10.35 9.43
CA LYS A 134 9.15 10.19 7.99
C LYS A 134 10.28 9.18 7.80
N ARG A 135 9.92 7.95 7.43
CA ARG A 135 10.90 6.85 7.34
C ARG A 135 10.66 5.87 6.21
N VAL A 136 9.45 5.82 5.66
CA VAL A 136 9.15 4.93 4.54
C VAL A 136 9.47 5.67 3.27
N TRP A 137 10.00 4.98 2.28
CA TRP A 137 10.24 5.58 0.98
C TRP A 137 9.82 4.63 -0.13
N TYR A 138 9.41 5.19 -1.27
CA TYR A 138 9.18 4.42 -2.47
C TYR A 138 9.54 5.17 -3.75
N HIS A 139 9.75 4.40 -4.81
CA HIS A 139 10.03 4.93 -6.14
C HIS A 139 9.48 4.01 -7.22
N MET A 140 8.79 4.60 -8.19
CA MET A 140 8.21 3.91 -9.34
C MET A 140 9.16 4.04 -10.54
N SER A 141 9.67 2.92 -11.05
CA SER A 141 10.66 2.93 -12.14
C SER A 141 10.32 1.99 -13.29
N LYS A 142 10.82 2.30 -14.49
CA LYS A 142 10.86 1.35 -15.62
C LYS A 142 12.20 0.60 -15.70
N ASN A 143 13.20 1.02 -14.92
CA ASN A 143 14.47 0.34 -14.83
C ASN A 143 14.41 -0.73 -13.73
N ARG A 144 14.68 -1.98 -14.13
CA ARG A 144 14.68 -3.15 -13.23
C ARG A 144 15.88 -3.17 -12.28
N ASN A 145 16.89 -2.36 -12.56
CA ASN A 145 18.15 -2.38 -11.83
C ASN A 145 18.56 -0.96 -11.44
N GLU A 146 17.90 -0.41 -10.44
CA GLU A 146 18.22 0.93 -9.93
C GLU A 146 19.37 0.88 -8.93
N GLU A 147 20.18 1.94 -8.95
CA GLU A 147 21.08 2.28 -7.86
C GLU A 147 20.27 2.93 -6.73
N ILE A 148 20.56 2.61 -5.47
CA ILE A 148 19.82 3.17 -4.32
C ILE A 148 20.82 3.72 -3.31
N LYS A 149 20.68 5.00 -3.01
CA LYS A 149 21.52 5.73 -2.05
C LYS A 149 20.66 6.41 -1.00
N VAL A 150 21.21 6.57 0.19
CA VAL A 150 20.67 7.40 1.26
C VAL A 150 21.52 8.66 1.38
N ILE A 151 20.86 9.80 1.42
CA ILE A 151 21.49 11.07 1.79
C ILE A 151 21.47 11.16 3.31
N LEU A 152 22.63 11.40 3.90
CA LEU A 152 22.80 11.60 5.33
C LEU A 152 22.58 13.08 5.69
N THR A 153 22.29 13.36 6.96
CA THR A 153 22.07 14.72 7.48
C THR A 153 23.28 15.64 7.39
N ASP A 154 24.48 15.11 7.16
CA ASP A 154 25.70 15.87 6.88
C ASP A 154 25.94 16.11 5.37
N GLY A 155 25.00 15.65 4.52
CA GLY A 155 25.05 15.73 3.07
C GLY A 155 25.88 14.64 2.39
N THR A 156 26.45 13.70 3.13
CA THR A 156 27.18 12.57 2.54
C THR A 156 26.22 11.46 2.06
N GLU A 157 26.72 10.53 1.24
CA GLU A 157 25.93 9.45 0.65
C GLU A 157 26.34 8.08 1.21
N GLU A 158 25.35 7.23 1.48
CA GLU A 158 25.54 5.81 1.79
C GLU A 158 24.78 4.92 0.81
N TRP A 159 25.42 3.86 0.32
CA TRP A 159 24.81 2.95 -0.64
C TRP A 159 23.98 1.87 0.04
N LEU A 160 22.70 1.80 -0.31
CA LEU A 160 21.83 0.68 0.04
C LEU A 160 21.87 -0.43 -1.03
N LYS A 161 22.02 -0.04 -2.30
CA LYS A 161 22.14 -0.94 -3.43
C LYS A 161 23.08 -0.37 -4.46
N GLU A 162 24.19 -1.05 -4.67
CA GLU A 162 25.08 -0.80 -5.81
C GLU A 162 24.65 -1.66 -7.01
N VAL A 163 24.81 -1.14 -8.21
CA VAL A 163 24.73 -1.96 -9.44
C VAL A 163 26.12 -2.50 -9.72
N ILE A 164 26.28 -3.82 -9.55
CA ILE A 164 27.52 -4.50 -9.97
C ILE A 164 27.57 -4.45 -11.51
N LYS A 165 28.60 -3.79 -12.04
CA LYS A 165 28.87 -3.66 -13.49
C LYS A 165 29.53 -4.89 -14.08
#